data_AF-A0A371LYC3-F1
#
_entry.id   AF-A0A371LYC3-F1
#
_cell.length_a   1.000
_cell.length_b   1.000
_cell.length_c   1.000
_cell.angle_alpha   90.00
_cell.angle_beta   90.00
_cell.angle_gamma   90.00
#
_symmetry.space_group_name_H-M   'P 1'
#
loop_
_entity.id
_entity.type
_entity.pdbx_description
1 polymer ?
#
loop_
_entity_poly.entity_id
_entity_poly.type
_entity_poly.pdbx_seq_one_letter_code
_entity_poly.pdbx_strand_id
1 'polypeptide(L)'
;MTDDNTHARRIAEQLNMADGDVLPRLHVGDHVIDRDADEDDSLDIAAMLVVGLDTLRADAYKLADDGPTVADVNPAYPATDDVVEVTFPQRTDLDVEKKRYAYPRSRLRLEHPLHNRDAKEGDSE
;
A
#
# COMPACT_ATOMS: atom_id res chain seq x y z
N MET A 1 0.60 -25.58 13.97
CA MET A 1 -0.04 -24.30 13.59
C MET A 1 0.93 -23.23 14.00
N THR A 2 1.69 -22.72 13.04
CA THR A 2 2.79 -21.80 13.28
C THR A 2 2.26 -20.40 13.04
N ASP A 3 2.35 -19.53 14.05
CA ASP A 3 1.83 -18.17 14.03
C ASP A 3 2.59 -17.27 13.05
N ASP A 4 2.13 -17.24 11.80
CA ASP A 4 2.70 -16.48 10.67
C ASP A 4 2.56 -14.95 10.80
N ASN A 5 1.93 -14.45 11.87
CA ASN A 5 1.62 -13.02 12.04
C ASN A 5 2.56 -12.28 13.01
N THR A 6 3.56 -12.97 13.56
CA THR A 6 4.52 -12.37 14.51
C THR A 6 5.53 -11.46 13.83
N HIS A 7 5.82 -11.69 12.54
CA HIS A 7 6.75 -10.85 11.77
C HIS A 7 6.12 -9.50 11.35
N ALA A 8 4.82 -9.47 11.04
CA ALA A 8 4.08 -8.26 10.69
C ALA A 8 4.08 -7.22 11.83
N ARG A 9 4.01 -7.68 13.09
CA ARG A 9 4.01 -6.81 14.27
C ARG A 9 5.34 -6.06 14.48
N ARG A 10 6.47 -6.72 14.23
CA ARG A 10 7.81 -6.16 14.54
C ARG A 10 8.23 -5.07 13.55
N ILE A 11 7.77 -5.15 12.31
CA ILE A 11 8.11 -4.20 11.23
C ILE A 11 7.30 -2.89 11.38
N ALA A 12 6.07 -2.98 11.89
CA ALA A 12 5.25 -1.81 12.18
C ALA A 12 5.90 -0.85 13.20
N GLU A 13 6.74 -1.34 14.12
CA GLU A 13 7.44 -0.47 15.08
C GLU A 13 8.67 0.24 14.50
N GLN A 14 9.33 -0.32 13.48
CA GLN A 14 10.54 0.29 12.91
C GLN A 14 10.28 1.38 11.86
N LEU A 15 9.08 1.45 11.29
CA LEU A 15 8.67 2.47 10.30
C LEU A 15 8.39 3.86 10.92
N ASN A 16 8.64 4.05 12.22
CA ASN A 16 8.19 5.22 12.99
C ASN A 16 9.28 6.29 13.22
N MET A 17 10.43 6.26 12.52
CA MET A 17 11.60 7.07 12.88
C MET A 17 12.32 7.82 11.73
N ALA A 18 11.68 8.08 10.59
CA ALA A 18 12.23 9.01 9.59
C ALA A 18 11.24 10.18 9.33
N ASP A 19 11.65 11.37 9.76
CA ASP A 19 10.90 12.63 9.74
C ASP A 19 10.39 13.07 8.35
N GLY A 20 9.16 13.59 8.28
CA GLY A 20 8.75 14.53 7.23
C GLY A 20 7.26 14.59 6.90
N ASP A 21 6.61 13.45 6.72
CA ASP A 21 5.18 13.36 6.37
C ASP A 21 4.71 11.96 6.78
N VAL A 22 4.25 11.80 8.02
CA VAL A 22 3.94 10.48 8.56
C VAL A 22 2.66 9.96 7.91
N LEU A 23 2.82 9.27 6.78
CA LEU A 23 1.73 8.63 6.08
C LEU A 23 1.03 7.64 7.03
N PRO A 24 -0.32 7.61 7.04
CA PRO A 24 -1.05 6.68 7.90
C PRO A 24 -0.66 5.24 7.59
N ARG A 25 -0.52 4.38 8.59
CA ARG A 25 -0.25 2.96 8.33
C ARG A 25 -1.39 2.34 7.53
N LEU A 26 -1.05 1.54 6.52
CA LEU A 26 -2.02 0.76 5.75
C LEU A 26 -2.08 -0.66 6.29
N HIS A 27 -3.25 -1.25 6.24
CA HIS A 27 -3.46 -2.67 6.52
C HIS A 27 -4.07 -3.34 5.31
N VAL A 28 -3.83 -4.65 5.16
CA VAL A 28 -4.52 -5.46 4.16
C VAL A 28 -6.03 -5.35 4.37
N GLY A 29 -6.77 -4.97 3.33
CA GLY A 29 -8.19 -4.68 3.37
C GLY A 29 -8.54 -3.19 3.50
N ASP A 30 -7.60 -2.31 3.80
CA ASP A 30 -7.87 -0.86 3.74
C ASP A 30 -8.15 -0.43 2.29
N HIS A 31 -9.09 0.52 2.11
CA HIS A 31 -9.34 1.13 0.81
C HIS A 31 -8.38 2.30 0.61
N VAL A 32 -7.77 2.33 -0.57
CA VAL A 32 -6.81 3.34 -0.98
C VAL A 32 -7.14 3.86 -2.37
N ILE A 33 -6.72 5.08 -2.64
CA ILE A 33 -6.80 5.72 -3.95
C ILE A 33 -5.42 6.16 -4.40
N ASP A 34 -5.21 6.17 -5.70
CA ASP A 34 -3.97 6.62 -6.32
C ASP A 34 -3.95 8.16 -6.30
N ARG A 35 -2.87 8.75 -5.78
CA ARG A 35 -2.72 10.21 -5.75
C ARG A 35 -2.61 10.82 -7.16
N ASP A 36 -2.08 10.05 -8.11
CA ASP A 36 -1.91 10.52 -9.49
C ASP A 36 -3.22 10.40 -10.30
N ALA A 37 -4.22 9.66 -9.80
CA ALA A 37 -5.50 9.51 -10.50
C ALA A 37 -6.35 10.79 -10.47
N ASP A 38 -6.09 11.70 -9.51
CA ASP A 38 -6.79 12.99 -9.39
C ASP A 38 -6.42 13.98 -10.53
N GLU A 39 -5.36 13.72 -11.32
CA GLU A 39 -4.91 14.62 -12.41
C GLU A 39 -5.61 14.37 -13.77
N ASP A 40 -6.32 13.24 -13.92
CA ASP A 40 -7.04 12.91 -15.14
C ASP A 40 -8.55 13.08 -14.88
N ASP A 41 -9.07 14.29 -15.12
CA ASP A 41 -10.46 14.75 -14.95
C ASP A 41 -11.56 13.87 -15.62
N SER A 42 -11.18 12.73 -16.19
CA SER A 42 -12.00 11.85 -17.02
C SER A 42 -12.17 10.42 -16.49
N LEU A 43 -11.51 10.05 -15.39
CA LEU A 43 -11.59 8.70 -14.82
C LEU A 43 -12.11 8.76 -13.38
N ASP A 44 -13.25 8.12 -13.13
CA ASP A 44 -13.72 7.82 -11.79
C ASP A 44 -12.53 7.28 -10.97
N ILE A 45 -12.14 8.01 -9.91
CA ILE A 45 -11.05 7.61 -9.00
C ILE A 45 -11.44 6.24 -8.43
N ALA A 46 -10.90 5.18 -9.02
CA ALA A 46 -11.33 3.83 -8.70
C ALA A 46 -10.73 3.44 -7.34
N ALA A 47 -11.60 3.24 -6.34
CA ALA A 47 -11.18 2.72 -5.04
C ALA A 47 -10.46 1.38 -5.21
N MET A 48 -9.25 1.29 -4.68
CA MET A 48 -8.41 0.10 -4.68
C MET A 48 -8.39 -0.52 -3.28
N LEU A 49 -8.20 -1.84 -3.23
CA LEU A 49 -8.12 -2.60 -1.98
C LEU A 49 -6.69 -3.09 -1.77
N VAL A 50 -6.11 -2.80 -0.61
CA VAL A 50 -4.80 -3.35 -0.22
C VAL A 50 -4.92 -4.86 -0.01
N VAL A 51 -4.09 -5.64 -0.70
CA VAL A 51 -4.05 -7.11 -0.58
C VAL A 51 -2.70 -7.65 -0.14
N GLY A 52 -1.66 -6.84 -0.19
CA GLY A 52 -0.33 -7.20 0.27
C GLY A 52 0.46 -5.99 0.72
N LEU A 53 1.30 -6.19 1.74
CA LEU A 53 2.29 -5.23 2.19
C LEU A 53 3.64 -5.94 2.04
N ASP A 54 4.36 -5.62 0.97
CA ASP A 54 5.69 -6.18 0.78
C ASP A 54 6.70 -5.33 1.53
N THR A 55 7.72 -5.98 2.09
CA THR A 55 8.84 -5.34 2.78
C THR A 55 9.97 -4.95 1.82
N LEU A 56 9.85 -5.35 0.55
CA LEU A 56 10.76 -4.94 -0.49
C LEU A 56 10.52 -3.46 -0.84
N ARG A 57 11.64 -2.77 -1.02
CA ARG A 57 11.68 -1.40 -1.53
C ARG A 57 11.31 -1.35 -3.00
N ALA A 58 10.81 -0.21 -3.46
CA ALA A 58 10.40 0.00 -4.84
C ALA A 58 11.54 -0.23 -5.85
N ASP A 59 12.78 0.05 -5.49
CA ASP A 59 13.98 -0.21 -6.29
C ASP A 59 14.44 -1.68 -6.32
N ALA A 60 13.90 -2.52 -5.43
CA ALA A 60 14.23 -3.94 -5.33
C ALA A 60 13.08 -4.84 -5.80
N TYR A 61 11.84 -4.34 -5.79
CA TYR A 61 10.66 -5.08 -6.22
C TYR A 61 10.53 -5.03 -7.76
N LYS A 62 10.76 -6.18 -8.42
CA LYS A 62 10.58 -6.33 -9.87
C LYS A 62 9.15 -6.76 -10.21
N LEU A 63 8.57 -6.16 -11.26
CA LEU A 63 7.21 -6.50 -11.72
C LEU A 63 7.16 -7.83 -12.52
N ALA A 64 8.30 -8.31 -12.99
CA ALA A 64 8.52 -9.62 -13.61
C ALA A 64 9.99 -10.02 -13.41
N ASP A 65 10.34 -11.30 -13.57
CA ASP A 65 11.70 -11.82 -13.30
C ASP A 65 12.84 -10.99 -13.94
N ASP A 66 12.60 -10.47 -15.15
CA ASP A 66 13.49 -9.55 -15.90
C ASP A 66 12.83 -8.20 -16.26
N GLY A 67 11.77 -7.83 -15.54
CA GLY A 67 11.00 -6.62 -15.77
C GLY A 67 11.56 -5.38 -15.05
N PRO A 68 10.98 -4.20 -15.32
CA PRO A 68 11.27 -2.99 -14.56
C PRO A 68 10.85 -3.16 -13.10
N THR A 69 11.49 -2.38 -12.23
CA THR A 69 11.12 -2.28 -10.82
C THR A 69 9.92 -1.36 -10.63
N VAL A 70 9.34 -1.40 -9.44
CA VAL A 70 8.28 -0.45 -9.06
C VAL A 70 8.80 0.99 -9.12
N ALA A 71 10.05 1.25 -8.72
CA ALA A 71 10.66 2.57 -8.81
C ALA A 71 10.84 3.03 -10.26
N ASP A 72 11.21 2.15 -11.18
CA ASP A 72 11.41 2.49 -12.61
C ASP A 72 10.12 3.01 -13.26
N VAL A 73 8.97 2.46 -12.88
CA VAL A 73 7.66 2.87 -13.42
C VAL A 73 6.98 3.97 -12.57
N ASN A 74 7.53 4.30 -11.41
CA ASN A 74 7.06 5.38 -10.51
C ASN A 74 8.19 6.38 -10.19
N PRO A 75 8.84 7.02 -11.18
CA PRO A 75 10.04 7.83 -10.94
C PRO A 75 9.78 9.12 -10.12
N ALA A 76 8.52 9.52 -9.99
CA ALA A 76 8.12 10.68 -9.18
C ALA A 76 8.10 10.39 -7.66
N TYR A 77 8.21 9.12 -7.27
CA TYR A 77 8.13 8.67 -5.89
C TYR A 77 9.49 8.12 -5.39
N PRO A 78 9.75 8.12 -4.07
CA PRO A 78 11.03 7.65 -3.56
C PRO A 78 11.26 6.19 -3.91
N ALA A 79 12.41 5.90 -4.52
CA ALA A 79 12.80 4.53 -4.87
C ALA A 79 12.99 3.64 -3.62
N THR A 80 13.16 4.26 -2.45
CA THR A 80 13.29 3.62 -1.14
C THR A 80 11.96 3.26 -0.50
N ASP A 81 10.82 3.65 -1.10
CA ASP A 81 9.51 3.37 -0.52
C ASP A 81 9.22 1.88 -0.47
N ASP A 82 8.55 1.46 0.60
CA ASP A 82 7.99 0.11 0.66
C ASP A 82 6.89 -0.08 -0.39
N VAL A 83 6.79 -1.29 -0.91
CA VAL A 83 5.80 -1.64 -1.94
C VAL A 83 4.50 -2.13 -1.32
N VAL A 84 3.39 -1.60 -1.83
CA VAL A 84 2.03 -2.02 -1.46
C VAL A 84 1.35 -2.65 -2.66
N GLU A 85 0.80 -3.85 -2.48
CA GLU A 85 0.01 -4.54 -3.49
C GLU A 85 -1.47 -4.25 -3.32
N VAL A 86 -2.14 -3.87 -4.41
CA VAL A 86 -3.55 -3.53 -4.46
C VAL A 86 -4.28 -4.21 -5.60
N THR A 87 -5.61 -4.26 -5.51
CA THR A 87 -6.52 -4.77 -6.56
C THR A 87 -7.72 -3.83 -6.71
N PHE A 88 -8.31 -3.81 -7.90
CA PHE A 88 -9.51 -3.05 -8.22
C PHE A 88 -10.76 -3.94 -8.08
N PRO A 89 -11.51 -3.86 -6.97
CA PRO A 89 -12.62 -4.76 -6.69
C PRO A 89 -13.83 -4.58 -7.64
N GLN A 90 -13.99 -3.38 -8.22
CA GLN A 90 -15.14 -3.01 -9.06
C GLN A 90 -15.01 -3.40 -10.53
N ARG A 91 -13.85 -3.91 -10.97
CA ARG A 91 -13.72 -4.44 -12.33
C ARG A 91 -14.29 -5.85 -12.36
N THR A 92 -15.53 -5.97 -12.81
CA THR A 92 -16.17 -7.24 -13.21
C THR A 92 -15.54 -7.75 -14.51
N ASP A 93 -14.22 -7.94 -14.50
CA ASP A 93 -13.54 -8.63 -15.59
C ASP A 93 -13.83 -10.13 -15.45
N LEU A 94 -14.11 -10.78 -16.59
CA LEU A 94 -14.44 -12.22 -16.68
C LEU A 94 -13.25 -13.13 -16.31
N ASP A 95 -12.05 -12.57 -16.19
CA ASP A 95 -10.85 -13.29 -15.81
C ASP A 95 -10.83 -13.58 -14.31
N VAL A 96 -10.70 -14.86 -13.98
CA VAL A 96 -10.75 -15.39 -12.60
C VAL A 96 -9.53 -14.95 -11.77
N GLU A 97 -8.46 -14.49 -12.43
CA GLU A 97 -7.27 -13.96 -11.78
C GLU A 97 -7.39 -12.45 -11.57
N LYS A 98 -7.74 -12.05 -10.34
CA LYS A 98 -7.73 -10.63 -9.95
C LYS A 98 -6.30 -10.09 -10.07
N LYS A 99 -6.06 -9.28 -11.10
CA LYS A 99 -4.77 -8.63 -11.32
C LYS A 99 -4.37 -7.78 -10.11
N ARG A 100 -3.17 -8.02 -9.61
CA ARG A 100 -2.54 -7.24 -8.55
C ARG A 100 -1.64 -6.17 -9.15
N TYR A 101 -1.60 -5.03 -8.49
CA TYR A 101 -0.80 -3.89 -8.89
C TYR A 101 0.08 -3.48 -7.71
N ALA A 102 1.35 -3.22 -7.98
CA ALA A 102 2.32 -2.82 -6.96
C ALA A 102 2.62 -1.33 -7.10
N TYR A 103 2.49 -0.59 -6.00
CA TYR A 103 2.75 0.84 -5.93
C TYR A 103 3.71 1.18 -4.79
N PRO A 104 4.54 2.23 -4.91
CA PRO A 104 5.22 2.82 -3.78
C PRO A 104 4.19 3.26 -2.74
N ARG A 105 4.47 3.04 -1.45
CA ARG A 105 3.57 3.43 -0.37
C ARG A 105 3.13 4.89 -0.50
N SER A 106 4.03 5.84 -0.79
CA SER A 106 3.68 7.26 -0.85
C SER A 106 2.75 7.67 -1.99
N ARG A 107 2.60 6.84 -3.03
CA ARG A 107 1.62 7.06 -4.12
C ARG A 107 0.18 6.79 -3.68
N LEU A 108 -0.02 5.99 -2.63
CA LEU A 108 -1.34 5.62 -2.15
C LEU A 108 -1.84 6.55 -1.05
N ARG A 109 -3.02 7.14 -1.26
CA ARG A 109 -3.77 7.84 -0.21
C ARG A 109 -4.80 6.88 0.38
N LEU A 110 -4.81 6.75 1.70
CA LEU A 110 -5.87 6.03 2.37
C LEU A 110 -7.20 6.77 2.22
N GLU A 111 -8.24 6.06 1.81
CA GLU A 111 -9.60 6.59 1.69
C GLU A 111 -10.48 6.11 2.86
N HIS A 112 -10.63 4.79 3.01
CA HIS A 112 -11.42 4.19 4.09
C HIS A 112 -10.63 3.13 4.85
N PRO A 113 -10.32 3.36 6.13
CA PRO A 113 -9.78 2.31 6.99
C PRO A 113 -10.87 1.28 7.29
N LEU A 114 -10.57 -0.01 7.09
CA LEU A 114 -11.44 -1.10 7.57
C LEU A 114 -11.04 -1.58 8.96
N HIS A 115 -9.80 -1.30 9.36
CA HIS A 115 -9.29 -1.65 10.67
C HIS A 115 -9.61 -0.55 11.68
N ASN A 116 -10.10 -0.94 12.85
CA ASN A 116 -10.30 -0.02 13.96
C ASN A 116 -8.92 0.49 14.39
N ARG A 117 -8.66 1.77 14.14
CA ARG A 117 -7.46 2.45 14.58
C ARG A 117 -7.75 2.99 15.96
N ASP A 118 -7.84 2.10 16.94
CA ASP A 118 -8.01 2.55 18.32
C ASP A 118 -6.85 3.48 18.64
N ALA A 119 -7.21 4.76 18.78
CA ALA A 119 -6.33 5.79 19.28
C ALA A 119 -5.81 5.30 20.63
N LYS A 120 -4.52 5.51 20.84
CA LYS A 120 -3.77 5.12 22.03
C LYS A 120 -4.62 5.13 23.30
N GLU A 121 -4.50 4.05 24.07
CA GLU A 121 -4.64 4.07 25.53
C GLU A 121 -3.98 5.34 26.07
N GLY A 122 -4.82 6.24 26.56
CA GLY A 122 -4.46 7.36 27.41
C GLY A 122 -5.27 7.23 28.69
N ASP A 123 -4.94 6.23 29.50
CA ASP A 123 -5.37 6.15 30.89
C ASP A 123 -4.56 7.19 31.68
N SER A 124 -5.23 8.21 32.22
CA SER A 124 -4.76 9.07 33.30
C SER A 124 -5.91 9.96 33.79
N GLU A 125 -6.71 9.44 34.74
CA GLU A 125 -7.22 10.23 35.89
C GLU A 125 -7.12 9.38 37.17
#